data_AF-A0A3B8W0D1-F1
#
_entry.id   AF-A0A3B8W0D1-F1
#
_cell.length_a   1.000
_cell.length_b   1.000
_cell.length_c   1.000
_cell.angle_alpha   90.00
_cell.angle_beta   90.00
_cell.angle_gamma   90.00
#
_symmetry.space_group_name_H-M   'P 1'
#
loop_
_entity.id
_entity.type
_entity.pdbx_description
1 polymer ?
#
loop_
_entity_poly.entity_id
_entity_poly.type
_entity_poly.pdbx_seq_one_letter_code
_entity_poly.pdbx_strand_id
1 'polypeptide(L)'
;MEMKTVRKWCRNIHRELSYLFTGVILVYAISGIALNHKKDFNSDYIVKQESFVADGVFPMAKEAVNKEYVLATLKRFDEENNFTKFYFPDEQSMKVFIKGGSSVVVNMNNGNAV
;
A
#
# COMPACT_ATOMS: atom_id res chain seq x y z
N MET A 1 -13.78 49.47 -33.83
CA MET A 1 -13.24 48.28 -34.52
C MET A 1 -12.87 47.13 -33.55
N GLU A 2 -13.03 47.33 -32.23
CA GLU A 2 -12.49 46.46 -31.16
C GLU A 2 -13.28 45.17 -30.87
N MET A 3 -14.61 45.23 -30.74
CA MET A 3 -15.43 44.08 -30.28
C MET A 3 -15.41 42.86 -31.20
N LYS A 4 -15.32 43.07 -32.52
CA LYS A 4 -15.32 41.96 -33.49
C LYS A 4 -14.04 41.13 -33.40
N THR A 5 -12.92 41.77 -33.08
CA THR A 5 -11.62 41.12 -32.92
C THR A 5 -11.59 40.25 -31.67
N VAL A 6 -12.10 40.77 -30.55
CA VAL A 6 -12.22 40.02 -29.28
C VAL A 6 -13.09 38.79 -29.45
N ARG A 7 -14.27 38.91 -30.09
CA ARG A 7 -15.15 37.76 -30.33
C ARG A 7 -14.48 36.69 -31.19
N LYS A 8 -13.72 37.09 -32.21
CA LYS A 8 -12.98 36.17 -33.09
C LYS A 8 -11.88 35.43 -32.33
N TRP A 9 -11.13 36.15 -31.50
CA TRP A 9 -10.09 35.58 -30.65
C TRP A 9 -10.64 34.63 -29.60
N CYS A 10 -11.71 35.02 -28.91
CA CYS A 10 -12.38 34.17 -27.93
C CYS A 10 -12.88 32.87 -28.56
N ARG A 11 -13.48 32.93 -29.77
CA ARG A 11 -13.91 31.72 -30.49
C ARG A 11 -12.73 30.79 -30.84
N ASN A 12 -11.62 31.36 -31.32
CA ASN A 12 -10.45 30.57 -31.68
C ASN A 12 -9.80 29.96 -30.45
N ILE A 13 -9.53 30.74 -29.39
CA ILE A 13 -8.97 30.22 -28.13
C ILE A 13 -9.86 29.15 -27.54
N HIS A 14 -11.18 29.38 -27.46
CA HIS A 14 -12.11 28.43 -26.87
C HIS A 14 -12.06 27.08 -27.60
N ARG A 15 -11.96 27.11 -28.93
CA ARG A 15 -11.79 25.90 -29.75
C ARG A 15 -10.49 25.18 -29.42
N GLU A 16 -9.36 25.88 -29.39
CA GLU A 16 -8.05 25.26 -29.12
C GLU A 16 -7.98 24.70 -27.69
N LEU A 17 -8.49 25.44 -26.69
CA LEU A 17 -8.60 24.98 -25.31
C LEU A 17 -9.50 23.75 -25.19
N SER A 18 -10.63 23.72 -25.93
CA SER A 18 -11.53 22.57 -25.91
C SER A 18 -10.85 21.29 -26.39
N TYR A 19 -10.03 21.36 -27.44
CA TYR A 19 -9.24 20.22 -27.91
C TYR A 19 -8.20 19.78 -26.87
N LEU A 20 -7.49 20.73 -26.25
CA LEU A 20 -6.54 20.43 -25.17
C LEU A 20 -7.23 19.72 -23.99
N PHE A 21 -8.31 20.31 -23.46
CA PHE A 21 -9.03 19.75 -22.31
C PHE A 21 -9.66 18.40 -22.62
N THR A 22 -10.17 18.20 -23.83
CA THR A 22 -10.69 16.88 -24.25
C THR A 22 -9.59 15.82 -24.17
N GLY A 23 -8.39 16.12 -24.66
CA GLY A 23 -7.24 15.21 -24.54
C GLY A 23 -6.88 14.90 -23.09
N VAL A 24 -6.81 15.93 -22.23
CA VAL A 24 -6.53 15.75 -20.79
C VAL A 24 -7.60 14.90 -20.11
N ILE A 25 -8.88 15.14 -20.43
CA ILE A 25 -10.01 14.36 -19.90
C ILE A 25 -9.92 12.90 -20.33
N LEU A 26 -9.58 12.62 -21.59
CA LEU A 26 -9.42 11.25 -22.08
C LEU A 26 -8.28 10.53 -21.35
N VAL A 27 -7.12 11.18 -21.20
CA VAL A 27 -5.98 10.62 -20.44
C VAL A 27 -6.39 10.33 -18.99
N TYR A 28 -7.09 11.26 -18.35
CA TYR A 28 -7.56 11.09 -16.98
C TYR A 28 -8.57 9.94 -16.85
N ALA A 29 -9.54 9.85 -17.77
CA ALA A 29 -10.55 8.80 -17.77
C ALA A 29 -9.92 7.42 -17.98
N ILE A 30 -9.02 7.28 -18.96
CA ILE A 30 -8.31 6.01 -19.23
C ILE A 30 -7.44 5.63 -18.01
N SER A 31 -6.73 6.61 -17.42
CA SER A 31 -5.95 6.38 -16.20
C SER A 31 -6.82 5.90 -15.04
N GLY A 32 -7.99 6.52 -14.81
CA GLY A 32 -8.94 6.09 -13.80
C GLY A 32 -9.46 4.67 -14.04
N ILE A 33 -9.79 4.33 -15.28
CA ILE A 33 -10.18 2.96 -15.67
C ILE A 33 -9.03 1.98 -15.40
N ALA A 34 -7.80 2.30 -15.79
CA ALA A 34 -6.63 1.46 -15.58
C ALA A 34 -6.32 1.25 -14.09
N LEU A 35 -6.44 2.30 -13.27
CA LEU A 35 -6.25 2.22 -11.82
C LEU A 35 -7.35 1.39 -11.15
N ASN A 36 -8.60 1.56 -11.55
CA ASN A 36 -9.72 0.81 -10.99
C ASN A 36 -9.67 -0.66 -11.37
N HIS A 37 -9.22 -0.96 -12.59
CA HIS A 37 -8.99 -2.32 -13.08
C HIS A 37 -7.55 -2.79 -12.88
N LYS A 38 -6.79 -2.18 -11.94
CA LYS A 38 -5.40 -2.58 -11.66
C LYS A 38 -5.26 -4.07 -11.37
N LYS A 39 -6.28 -4.66 -10.75
CA LYS A 39 -6.39 -6.11 -10.50
C LYS A 39 -6.53 -6.94 -11.78
N ASP A 40 -7.20 -6.40 -12.80
CA ASP A 40 -7.48 -7.10 -14.05
C ASP A 40 -6.33 -6.97 -15.08
N PHE A 41 -5.48 -5.93 -14.96
CA PHE A 41 -4.40 -5.65 -15.91
C PHE A 41 -3.08 -6.40 -15.65
N ASN A 42 -2.79 -6.80 -14.41
CA ASN A 42 -1.76 -7.82 -14.11
C ASN A 42 -1.89 -8.28 -12.64
N SER A 43 -2.40 -9.49 -12.40
CA SER A 43 -2.71 -10.04 -11.07
C SER A 43 -1.58 -10.89 -10.46
N ASP A 44 -0.32 -10.61 -10.77
CA ASP A 44 0.81 -11.23 -10.05
C ASP A 44 1.10 -10.54 -8.70
N TYR A 45 0.22 -9.65 -8.22
CA TYR A 45 0.23 -9.26 -6.81
C TYR A 45 -0.38 -10.40 -5.98
N ILE A 46 0.37 -11.50 -5.88
CA ILE A 46 0.04 -12.63 -5.02
C ILE A 46 0.29 -12.17 -3.59
N VAL A 47 -0.75 -11.70 -2.92
CA VAL A 47 -0.73 -11.56 -1.45
C VAL A 47 -0.71 -12.96 -0.87
N LYS A 48 0.47 -13.51 -0.66
CA LYS A 48 0.65 -14.73 0.12
C LYS A 48 0.46 -14.36 1.59
N GLN A 49 -0.70 -14.69 2.13
CA GLN A 49 -0.98 -14.60 3.56
C GLN A 49 -0.76 -15.98 4.15
N GLU A 50 0.35 -16.14 4.88
CA GLU A 50 0.66 -17.40 5.57
C GLU A 50 0.35 -17.22 7.05
N SER A 51 -0.71 -17.89 7.52
CA SER A 51 -1.03 -17.93 8.94
C SER A 51 -0.16 -18.97 9.64
N PHE A 52 0.60 -18.57 10.66
CA PHE A 52 1.39 -19.47 11.48
C PHE A 52 1.19 -19.17 12.96
N VAL A 53 1.41 -20.17 13.82
CA VAL A 53 1.44 -19.96 15.28
C VAL A 53 2.91 -19.71 15.65
N ALA A 54 3.19 -18.54 16.21
CA ALA A 54 4.50 -18.20 16.75
C ALA A 54 4.80 -19.09 17.96
N ASP A 55 6.04 -19.59 18.06
CA ASP A 55 6.44 -20.46 19.16
C ASP A 55 6.65 -19.63 20.43
N GLY A 56 5.83 -19.86 21.46
CA GLY A 56 5.94 -19.14 22.73
C GLY A 56 4.91 -19.59 23.77
N VAL A 57 5.09 -19.16 25.01
CA VAL A 57 4.07 -19.28 26.07
C VAL A 57 3.25 -18.00 26.05
N PHE A 58 2.02 -18.08 25.55
CA PHE A 58 1.07 -16.98 25.54
C PHE A 58 0.14 -17.08 26.76
N PRO A 59 -0.34 -15.96 27.33
CA PRO A 59 -0.17 -14.57 26.87
C PRO A 59 1.21 -13.99 27.22
N MET A 60 1.85 -13.33 26.25
CA MET A 60 3.15 -12.66 26.46
C MET A 60 2.91 -11.17 26.69
N ALA A 61 3.35 -10.64 27.85
CA ALA A 61 3.30 -9.20 28.13
C ALA A 61 4.26 -8.43 27.21
N LYS A 62 3.88 -7.21 26.79
CA LYS A 62 4.66 -6.35 25.87
C LYS A 62 6.14 -6.19 26.28
N GLU A 63 6.39 -6.22 27.58
CA GLU A 63 7.71 -6.02 28.20
C GLU A 63 8.63 -7.25 28.05
N ALA A 64 8.06 -8.44 27.80
CA ALA A 64 8.81 -9.67 27.57
C ALA A 64 9.20 -9.87 26.09
N VAL A 65 8.69 -9.02 25.20
CA VAL A 65 8.94 -9.10 23.75
C VAL A 65 10.24 -8.38 23.43
N ASN A 66 11.35 -9.10 23.56
CA ASN A 66 12.64 -8.54 23.23
C ASN A 66 12.93 -8.65 21.72
N LYS A 67 13.79 -7.76 21.20
CA LYS A 67 14.20 -7.74 19.78
C LYS A 67 14.72 -9.11 19.31
N GLU A 68 15.31 -9.87 20.22
CA GLU A 68 15.83 -11.23 20.02
C GLU A 68 14.73 -12.25 19.70
N TYR A 69 13.54 -12.15 20.32
CA TYR A 69 12.40 -13.02 20.03
C TYR A 69 11.81 -12.75 18.64
N VAL A 70 11.76 -11.47 18.25
CA VAL A 70 11.33 -11.04 16.91
C VAL A 70 12.32 -11.54 15.85
N LEU A 71 13.62 -11.42 16.09
CA LEU A 71 14.66 -11.96 15.20
C LEU A 71 14.58 -13.49 15.08
N ALA A 72 14.39 -14.22 16.19
CA ALA A 72 14.22 -15.68 16.16
C ALA A 72 12.98 -16.11 15.35
N THR A 73 11.88 -15.37 15.44
CA THR A 73 10.66 -15.62 14.67
C THR A 73 10.89 -15.35 13.17
N LEU A 74 11.59 -14.26 12.83
CA LEU A 74 11.89 -13.88 11.44
C LEU A 74 12.93 -14.79 10.77
N LYS A 75 13.85 -15.37 11.55
CA LYS A 75 14.84 -16.34 11.06
C LYS A 75 14.18 -17.57 10.42
N ARG A 76 12.98 -17.95 10.88
CA ARG A 76 12.21 -19.06 10.32
C ARG A 76 11.67 -18.79 8.93
N PHE A 77 11.58 -17.51 8.56
CA PHE A 77 11.14 -17.05 7.24
C PHE A 77 12.31 -16.67 6.32
N ASP A 78 13.57 -16.85 6.76
CA ASP A 78 14.77 -16.35 6.07
C ASP A 78 14.76 -14.81 5.84
N GLU A 79 13.90 -14.10 6.58
CA GLU A 79 13.65 -12.65 6.45
C GLU A 79 14.42 -11.82 7.51
N GLU A 80 15.39 -12.43 8.21
CA GLU A 80 16.15 -11.82 9.31
C GLU A 80 16.87 -10.53 8.88
N ASN A 81 17.36 -10.48 7.63
CA ASN A 81 18.06 -9.32 7.06
C ASN A 81 17.14 -8.21 6.53
N ASN A 82 15.83 -8.47 6.44
CA ASN A 82 14.83 -7.57 5.89
C ASN A 82 13.96 -6.92 6.97
N PHE A 83 14.24 -7.20 8.24
CA PHE A 83 13.61 -6.49 9.35
C PHE A 83 13.82 -4.98 9.26
N THR A 84 12.73 -4.23 9.26
CA THR A 84 12.79 -2.76 9.25
C THR A 84 12.42 -2.21 10.62
N LYS A 85 11.17 -2.43 11.05
CA LYS A 85 10.62 -1.89 12.29
C LYS A 85 9.51 -2.80 12.78
N PHE A 86 9.27 -2.80 14.08
CA PHE A 86 8.09 -3.39 14.70
C PHE A 86 7.43 -2.34 15.57
N TYR A 87 6.12 -2.39 15.65
CA TYR A 87 5.35 -1.58 16.57
C TYR A 87 4.16 -2.38 17.09
N PHE A 88 3.63 -1.95 18.22
CA PHE A 88 2.45 -2.54 18.83
C PHE A 88 1.27 -1.61 18.56
N PRO A 89 0.40 -1.93 17.58
CA PRO A 89 -0.82 -1.16 17.38
C PRO A 89 -1.71 -1.18 18.62
N ASP A 90 -1.82 -2.33 19.30
CA ASP A 90 -2.67 -2.52 20.46
C ASP A 90 -1.97 -3.31 21.57
N GLU A 91 -2.68 -3.59 22.66
CA GLU A 91 -2.17 -4.44 23.74
C GLU A 91 -1.97 -5.91 23.37
N GLN A 92 -2.61 -6.32 22.29
CA GLN A 92 -2.80 -7.71 21.92
C GLN A 92 -2.19 -8.02 20.54
N SER A 93 -1.59 -7.03 19.88
CA SER A 93 -1.13 -7.14 18.50
C SER A 93 0.27 -6.54 18.36
N MET A 94 1.16 -7.27 17.67
CA MET A 94 2.48 -6.81 17.27
C MET A 94 2.54 -6.85 15.75
N LYS A 95 2.84 -5.71 15.11
CA LYS A 95 3.06 -5.64 13.66
C LYS A 95 4.54 -5.42 13.37
N VAL A 96 5.11 -6.31 12.57
CA VAL A 96 6.49 -6.29 12.11
C VAL A 96 6.51 -5.95 10.63
N PHE A 97 7.29 -4.95 10.23
CA PHE A 97 7.50 -4.55 8.84
C PHE A 97 8.80 -5.14 8.29
N ILE A 98 8.68 -5.72 7.09
CA ILE A 98 9.76 -6.33 6.34
C ILE A 98 10.03 -5.46 5.10
N LYS A 99 11.30 -5.36 4.68
CA LYS A 99 11.69 -4.68 3.44
C LYS A 99 10.99 -5.35 2.26
N GLY A 100 10.32 -4.57 1.41
CA GLY A 100 9.52 -5.08 0.29
C GLY A 100 8.00 -4.85 0.44
N GLY A 101 7.54 -4.28 1.56
CA GLY A 101 6.13 -3.93 1.77
C GLY A 101 5.31 -5.02 2.46
N SER A 102 5.93 -6.16 2.76
CA SER A 102 5.33 -7.22 3.56
C SER A 102 5.26 -6.83 5.04
N SER A 103 4.20 -7.25 5.72
CA SER A 103 4.06 -7.08 7.17
C SER A 103 3.54 -8.35 7.81
N VAL A 104 4.08 -8.70 8.97
CA VAL A 104 3.62 -9.81 9.79
C VAL A 104 2.91 -9.24 11.01
N VAL A 105 1.69 -9.69 11.28
CA VAL A 105 0.88 -9.30 12.44
C VAL A 105 0.74 -10.49 13.37
N VAL A 106 1.41 -10.43 14.52
CA VAL A 106 1.38 -11.46 15.56
C VAL A 106 0.39 -11.04 16.66
N ASN A 107 -0.52 -11.93 17.01
CA ASN A 107 -1.43 -11.79 18.13
C ASN A 107 -0.75 -12.33 19.41
N MET A 108 -0.66 -11.48 20.42
CA MET A 108 0.11 -11.71 21.65
C MET A 108 -0.66 -12.53 22.69
N ASN A 109 -1.95 -12.81 22.46
CA ASN A 109 -2.77 -13.64 23.35
C ASN A 109 -2.71 -15.14 22.99
N ASN A 110 -2.52 -15.47 21.72
CA ASN A 110 -2.61 -16.84 21.22
C ASN A 110 -1.46 -17.24 20.27
N GLY A 111 -0.57 -16.32 19.94
CA GLY A 111 0.55 -16.55 19.04
C GLY A 111 0.20 -16.58 17.56
N ASN A 112 -1.05 -16.33 17.16
CA ASN A 112 -1.40 -16.33 15.73
C ASN A 112 -0.72 -15.18 15.01
N ALA A 113 0.05 -15.51 13.99
CA ALA A 113 0.75 -14.58 13.11
C ALA A 113 0.23 -14.70 11.68
N VAL A 114 0.05 -13.56 11.01
CA VAL A 114 -0.58 -13.43 9.69
C VAL A 114 0.10 -12.36 8.85
#